data_AF-A0A809SIA5-F1
#
_entry.id   AF-A0A809SIA5-F1
#
_cell.length_a   1.000
_cell.length_b   1.000
_cell.length_c   1.000
_cell.angle_alpha   90.00
_cell.angle_beta   90.00
_cell.angle_gamma   90.00
#
_symmetry.space_group_name_H-M   'P 1'
#
loop_
_entity.id
_entity.type
_entity.pdbx_description
1 polymer ?
#
loop_
_entity_poly.entity_id
_entity_poly.type
_entity_poly.pdbx_seq_one_letter_code
_entity_poly.pdbx_strand_id
1 'polypeptide(L)'
;MYQIRQPAVAGTFYPDAPVQLAHDVASLLADAQVTPSEKYPKAIIVPHAGYIYSGAVAASVLPGWQRVATRLRVSYCWDPCTAWQCED
;
A
#
# COMPACT_ATOMS: atom_id res chain seq x y z
N MET A 1 3.69 2.32 28.50
CA MET A 1 3.73 3.40 27.48
C MET A 1 3.93 2.75 26.12
N TYR A 2 3.03 2.93 25.16
CA TYR A 2 3.18 2.38 23.80
C TYR A 2 4.04 3.36 22.98
N GLN A 3 5.14 2.89 22.40
CA GLN A 3 5.94 3.66 21.45
C GLN A 3 5.30 3.57 20.07
N ILE A 4 5.04 4.72 19.44
CA ILE A 4 4.49 4.81 18.09
C ILE A 4 5.65 5.07 17.13
N ARG A 5 5.91 4.11 16.22
CA ARG A 5 6.91 4.28 15.16
C ARG A 5 6.41 5.30 14.14
N GLN A 6 7.20 6.34 13.90
CA GLN A 6 6.90 7.33 12.87
C GLN A 6 7.12 6.75 11.46
N PRO A 7 6.39 7.23 10.44
CA PRO A 7 6.57 6.78 9.07
C PRO A 7 7.94 7.24 8.52
N ALA A 8 8.80 6.27 8.17
CA ALA A 8 10.18 6.55 7.75
C ALA A 8 10.32 7.13 6.32
N VAL A 9 9.28 7.01 5.48
CA VAL A 9 9.34 7.39 4.05
C VAL A 9 8.23 8.37 3.62
N ALA A 10 7.54 8.98 4.60
CA ALA A 10 6.61 10.06 4.34
C ALA A 10 7.37 11.27 3.76
N GLY A 11 6.84 11.89 2.71
CA GLY A 11 7.48 12.97 1.97
C GLY A 11 8.43 12.51 0.86
N THR A 12 8.80 11.22 0.80
CA THR A 12 9.67 10.67 -0.27
C THR A 12 8.95 9.66 -1.15
N PHE A 13 8.31 8.65 -0.55
CA PHE A 13 7.58 7.60 -1.29
C PHE A 13 6.14 8.00 -1.56
N TYR A 14 5.56 8.79 -0.66
CA TYR A 14 4.21 9.31 -0.72
C TYR A 14 4.16 10.66 0.01
N PRO A 15 3.16 11.53 -0.27
CA PRO A 15 3.04 12.82 0.41
C PRO A 15 2.96 12.67 1.94
N ASP A 16 3.68 13.52 2.67
CA ASP A 16 3.61 13.59 4.13
C ASP A 16 2.29 14.23 4.62
N ALA A 17 1.70 15.10 3.81
CA ALA A 17 0.42 15.73 4.08
C ALA A 17 -0.73 14.71 4.00
N PRO A 18 -1.47 14.47 5.10
CA PRO A 18 -2.48 13.40 5.16
C PRO A 18 -3.66 13.63 4.22
N VAL A 19 -4.05 14.89 3.99
CA VAL A 19 -5.14 15.25 3.07
C VAL A 19 -4.76 14.92 1.62
N GLN A 20 -3.52 15.26 1.23
CA GLN A 20 -3.02 14.96 -0.11
C GLN A 20 -2.86 13.47 -0.30
N LEU A 21 -2.30 12.77 0.69
CA LEU A 21 -2.18 11.31 0.67
C LEU A 21 -3.54 10.63 0.45
N ALA A 22 -4.57 11.06 1.18
CA ALA A 22 -5.91 10.50 1.03
C ALA A 22 -6.49 10.75 -0.37
N HIS A 23 -6.31 11.96 -0.90
CA HIS A 23 -6.74 12.33 -2.25
C HIS A 23 -6.03 11.48 -3.33
N ASP A 24 -4.72 11.32 -3.21
CA ASP A 24 -3.91 10.56 -4.16
C ASP A 24 -4.30 9.08 -4.16
N VAL A 25 -4.50 8.49 -2.98
CA VAL A 25 -4.98 7.11 -2.85
C VAL A 25 -6.38 6.96 -3.46
N ALA A 26 -7.29 7.89 -3.18
CA ALA A 26 -8.64 7.84 -3.74
C ALA A 26 -8.63 7.93 -5.28
N SER A 27 -7.78 8.80 -5.82
CA SER A 27 -7.61 8.97 -7.27
C SER A 27 -7.05 7.69 -7.91
N LEU A 28 -5.99 7.12 -7.33
CA LEU A 28 -5.39 5.86 -7.81
C LEU A 28 -6.42 4.71 -7.82
N LEU A 29 -7.25 4.61 -6.78
CA LEU A 29 -8.29 3.58 -6.69
C LEU A 29 -9.46 3.82 -7.65
N ALA A 30 -9.80 5.08 -7.93
CA ALA A 30 -10.85 5.44 -8.89
C ALA A 30 -10.41 5.16 -10.34
N ASP A 31 -9.15 5.40 -10.66
CA ASP A 31 -8.58 5.19 -12.00
C ASP A 31 -8.25 3.71 -12.27
N ALA A 32 -8.22 2.87 -11.23
CA ALA A 32 -7.89 1.47 -11.34
C ALA A 32 -8.92 0.70 -12.19
N GLN A 33 -8.46 0.10 -13.28
CA GLN A 33 -9.25 -0.86 -14.04
C GLN A 33 -9.27 -2.22 -13.31
N VAL A 34 -10.33 -2.45 -12.54
CA VAL A 34 -10.50 -3.69 -11.79
C VAL A 34 -11.28 -4.68 -12.63
N THR A 35 -10.68 -5.83 -12.96
CA THR A 35 -11.43 -6.94 -13.53
C THR A 35 -12.20 -7.66 -12.42
N PRO A 36 -13.54 -7.70 -12.45
CA PRO A 36 -14.30 -8.44 -11.45
C PRO A 36 -13.93 -9.92 -11.50
N SER A 37 -13.53 -10.47 -10.35
CA SER A 37 -13.31 -11.90 -10.16
C SER A 37 -14.32 -12.43 -9.15
N GLU A 38 -14.97 -13.54 -9.48
CA GLU A 38 -15.84 -14.28 -8.56
C GLU A 38 -15.03 -14.99 -7.46
N LYS A 39 -13.73 -15.18 -7.69
CA LYS A 39 -12.80 -15.81 -6.74
C LYS A 39 -12.02 -14.75 -5.99
N TYR A 40 -12.01 -14.89 -4.66
CA TYR A 40 -11.26 -14.01 -3.79
C TYR A 40 -9.82 -14.52 -3.58
N PRO A 41 -8.81 -13.66 -3.77
CA PRO A 41 -7.42 -14.07 -3.58
C PRO A 41 -7.14 -14.34 -2.09
N LYS A 42 -6.40 -15.42 -1.80
CA LYS A 42 -5.92 -15.73 -0.44
C LYS A 42 -4.77 -14.81 0.02
N ALA A 43 -4.04 -14.23 -0.93
CA ALA A 43 -2.93 -13.32 -0.72
C ALA A 43 -2.80 -12.35 -1.89
N ILE A 44 -2.22 -11.18 -1.65
CA ILE A 44 -1.93 -10.16 -2.66
C ILE A 44 -0.46 -9.77 -2.52
N ILE A 45 0.21 -9.63 -3.66
CA ILE A 45 1.56 -9.10 -3.75
C ILE A 45 1.43 -7.72 -4.40
N VAL A 46 1.99 -6.71 -3.74
CA VAL A 46 2.04 -5.34 -4.26
C VAL A 46 3.49 -4.87 -4.30
N PRO A 47 3.86 -4.04 -5.29
CA PRO A 47 5.13 -3.32 -5.28
C PRO A 47 5.15 -2.30 -4.12
N HIS A 48 6.34 -2.01 -3.59
CA HIS A 48 6.53 -1.10 -2.45
C HIS A 48 7.28 0.19 -2.77
N ALA A 49 7.50 0.48 -4.06
CA ALA A 49 8.12 1.74 -4.49
C ALA A 49 7.18 2.95 -4.24
N GLY A 50 7.70 4.15 -4.46
CA GLY A 50 6.92 5.38 -4.33
C GLY A 50 5.66 5.38 -5.21
N TYR A 51 4.61 6.07 -4.76
CA TYR A 51 3.27 6.04 -5.37
C TYR A 51 3.28 6.46 -6.84
N ILE A 52 4.17 7.38 -7.21
CA ILE A 52 4.34 7.82 -8.60
C ILE A 52 4.78 6.68 -9.56
N TYR A 53 5.47 5.66 -9.05
CA TYR A 53 5.98 4.54 -9.84
C TYR A 53 5.06 3.33 -9.77
N SER A 54 4.53 3.04 -8.59
CA SER A 54 3.86 1.76 -8.35
C SER A 54 2.46 1.85 -7.77
N GLY A 55 1.95 3.07 -7.53
CA GLY A 55 0.62 3.31 -6.96
C GLY A 55 -0.49 2.73 -7.83
N ALA A 56 -0.45 2.93 -9.15
CA ALA A 56 -1.45 2.41 -10.08
C ALA A 56 -1.49 0.87 -10.11
N VAL A 57 -0.31 0.23 -10.02
CA VAL A 57 -0.21 -1.23 -9.99
C VAL A 57 -0.83 -1.78 -8.70
N ALA A 58 -0.51 -1.20 -7.55
CA ALA A 58 -1.14 -1.58 -6.28
C ALA A 58 -2.66 -1.34 -6.30
N ALA A 59 -3.12 -0.23 -6.88
CA ALA A 59 -4.53 0.12 -6.97
C ALA A 59 -5.34 -0.84 -7.86
N SER A 60 -4.73 -1.47 -8.87
CA SER A 60 -5.42 -2.45 -9.73
C SER A 60 -5.88 -3.72 -8.99
N VAL A 61 -5.26 -4.06 -7.85
CA VAL A 61 -5.52 -5.32 -7.13
C VAL A 61 -6.27 -5.13 -5.80
N LEU A 62 -6.15 -3.96 -5.15
CA LEU A 62 -6.70 -3.70 -3.82
C LEU A 62 -8.25 -3.65 -3.75
N PRO A 63 -9.00 -3.07 -4.71
CA PRO A 63 -10.47 -2.99 -4.63
C PRO A 63 -11.16 -4.35 -4.61
N GLY A 64 -10.58 -5.37 -5.26
CA GLY A 64 -11.09 -6.74 -5.22
C GLY A 64 -11.03 -7.38 -3.82
N TRP A 65 -10.16 -6.86 -2.96
CA TRP A 65 -9.84 -7.41 -1.64
C TRP A 65 -10.64 -6.78 -0.50
N GLN A 66 -11.08 -5.51 -0.64
CA GLN A 66 -11.92 -4.82 0.35
C GLN A 66 -13.21 -5.60 0.69
N ARG A 67 -13.69 -6.45 -0.22
CA ARG A 67 -14.87 -7.31 -0.01
C ARG A 67 -14.66 -8.48 0.97
N VAL A 68 -13.42 -8.80 1.37
CA VAL A 68 -13.07 -10.03 2.15
C VAL A 68 -12.20 -9.75 3.37
N ALA A 69 -11.90 -8.47 3.64
CA ALA A 69 -10.90 -8.03 4.60
C ALA A 69 -11.34 -8.16 6.07
N THR A 70 -11.67 -9.35 6.56
CA THR A 70 -11.97 -9.58 7.99
C THR A 70 -10.70 -9.82 8.82
N ARG A 71 -9.54 -10.05 8.18
CA ARG A 71 -8.24 -10.18 8.86
C ARG A 71 -7.06 -9.94 7.91
N LEU A 72 -6.52 -8.72 7.86
CA LEU A 72 -5.22 -8.45 7.22
C LEU A 72 -4.12 -9.16 8.00
N ARG A 73 -3.36 -10.02 7.31
CA ARG A 73 -1.97 -10.32 7.68
C ARG A 73 -1.10 -9.86 6.52
N VAL A 74 -0.50 -8.69 6.68
CA VAL A 74 0.52 -8.20 5.74
C VAL A 74 1.83 -8.89 6.12
N SER A 75 2.38 -9.72 5.24
CA SER A 75 3.64 -10.43 5.48
C SER A 75 4.36 -10.66 4.16
N TYR A 76 5.32 -9.79 3.80
CA TYR A 76 6.76 -10.05 3.79
C TYR A 76 7.48 -9.02 2.89
N CYS A 77 8.64 -8.54 3.35
CA CYS A 77 9.57 -7.71 2.59
C CYS A 77 10.50 -8.63 1.79
N TRP A 78 10.53 -8.51 0.46
CA TRP A 78 11.30 -9.39 -0.43
C TRP A 78 12.45 -8.65 -1.14
N ASP A 79 13.02 -7.61 -0.51
CA ASP A 79 14.18 -6.88 -1.02
C ASP A 79 15.28 -6.72 0.03
N PRO A 80 16.56 -6.69 -0.37
CA PRO A 80 17.67 -6.48 0.55
C PRO A 80 17.59 -5.09 1.17
N CYS A 81 17.80 -5.02 2.48
CA CYS A 81 17.84 -3.83 3.30
C CYS A 81 18.67 -2.69 2.67
N THR A 82 18.03 -1.72 1.99
CA THR A 82 18.70 -0.43 1.69
C THR A 82 17.85 0.81 1.96
N ALA A 83 16.56 0.67 2.30
CA ALA A 83 15.68 1.80 2.64
C ALA A 83 15.01 1.67 4.02
N TRP A 84 15.22 0.57 4.73
CA TRP A 84 14.69 0.36 6.07
C TRP A 84 15.74 0.77 7.09
N GLN A 85 15.68 2.01 7.57
CA GLN A 85 16.24 2.35 8.88
C GLN A 85 15.47 1.51 9.92
N CYS A 86 16.04 0.34 10.19
CA CYS A 86 15.85 -0.39 11.43
C CYS A 86 16.62 0.41 12.48
N GLU A 87 15.95 1.37 13.12
CA GLU A 87 16.36 1.78 14.46
C GLU A 87 15.49 1.00 15.44
N ASP A 88 16.17 0.52 16.50
CA ASP A 88 15.79 -0.53 17.45
C ASP A 88 14.38 -0.44 18.06
#